data_AF-A0A968WP37-F1
#
_entry.id   AF-A0A968WP37-F1
#
_cell.length_a   1.000
_cell.length_b   1.000
_cell.length_c   1.000
_cell.angle_alpha   90.00
_cell.angle_beta   90.00
_cell.angle_gamma   90.00
#
_symmetry.space_group_name_H-M   'P 1'
#
loop_
_entity.id
_entity.type
_entity.pdbx_description
1 polymer ?
#
loop_
_entity_poly.entity_id
_entity_poly.type
_entity_poly.pdbx_seq_one_letter_code
_entity_poly.pdbx_strand_id
1 'polypeptide(L)'
;QASLELLKTIFQDYPLLNVLIYTSEYGYLKPLAKAIGRHQGGFAIVSKLERRKSYIDGARHALDGKLEIPRELRHDIDFDDRDLQVLSFLCRDYLTDKAIAQRMNVSLKTAQNSVQRLKAKLGIDYLDENNTSTRVALCIEAIRRKIIVL
;
A
#
# COMPACT_ATOMS: atom_id res chain seq x y z
N GLN A 1 -15.82 -18.81 1.27
CA GLN A 1 -14.73 -19.60 1.86
C GLN A 1 -13.63 -19.92 0.86
N ALA A 2 -13.90 -20.60 -0.26
CA ALA A 2 -12.85 -20.96 -1.25
C ALA A 2 -11.97 -19.79 -1.73
N SER A 3 -12.56 -18.61 -2.01
CA SER A 3 -11.80 -17.43 -2.44
C SER A 3 -10.89 -16.84 -1.36
N LEU A 4 -11.24 -16.97 -0.08
CA LEU A 4 -10.39 -16.50 1.03
C LEU A 4 -9.23 -17.44 1.27
N GLU A 5 -9.45 -18.75 1.15
CA GLU A 5 -8.36 -19.73 1.23
C GLU A 5 -7.38 -19.57 0.06
N LEU A 6 -7.88 -19.35 -1.16
CA LEU A 6 -7.03 -19.02 -2.31
C LEU A 6 -6.18 -17.77 -2.02
N LEU A 7 -6.76 -16.72 -1.44
CA LEU A 7 -6.02 -15.52 -1.08
C LEU A 7 -4.94 -15.80 -0.04
N LYS A 8 -5.21 -16.62 0.99
CA LYS A 8 -4.20 -17.02 1.97
C LYS A 8 -3.04 -17.75 1.30
N THR A 9 -3.34 -18.70 0.41
CA THR A 9 -2.32 -19.42 -0.38
C THR A 9 -1.51 -18.45 -1.24
N ILE A 10 -2.14 -17.49 -1.91
CA ILE A 10 -1.45 -16.46 -2.70
C ILE A 10 -0.49 -15.64 -1.84
N PHE A 11 -0.94 -15.20 -0.65
CA PHE A 11 -0.10 -14.41 0.25
C PHE A 11 1.10 -15.19 0.79
N GLN A 12 0.96 -16.51 0.96
CA GLN A 12 2.02 -17.38 1.46
C GLN A 12 3.01 -17.79 0.37
N ASP A 13 2.50 -18.28 -0.75
CA ASP A 13 3.30 -18.96 -1.77
C ASP A 13 3.70 -18.04 -2.93
N TYR A 14 2.96 -16.94 -3.14
CA TYR A 14 3.12 -16.03 -4.27
C TYR A 14 3.17 -14.55 -3.83
N PRO A 15 4.10 -14.16 -2.93
CA PRO A 15 4.10 -12.84 -2.31
C PRO A 15 4.31 -11.68 -3.30
N LEU A 16 4.81 -11.96 -4.51
CA LEU A 16 5.06 -10.97 -5.57
C LEU A 16 3.98 -10.94 -6.65
N LEU A 17 3.00 -11.85 -6.62
CA LEU A 17 1.94 -11.91 -7.64
C LEU A 17 1.05 -10.68 -7.56
N ASN A 18 0.81 -10.00 -8.68
CA ASN A 18 -0.15 -8.88 -8.70
C ASN A 18 -1.58 -9.41 -8.60
N VAL A 19 -2.39 -8.82 -7.72
CA VAL A 19 -3.76 -9.27 -7.43
C VAL A 19 -4.75 -8.12 -7.60
N LEU A 20 -5.84 -8.40 -8.31
CA LEU A 20 -7.03 -7.55 -8.34
C LEU A 20 -8.20 -8.32 -7.75
N ILE A 21 -8.84 -7.75 -6.74
CA ILE A 21 -10.08 -8.27 -6.16
C ILE A 21 -11.25 -7.43 -6.66
N TYR A 22 -12.21 -8.09 -7.29
CA TYR A 22 -13.42 -7.47 -7.81
C TYR A 22 -14.64 -8.01 -7.06
N THR A 23 -15.18 -7.23 -6.12
CA THR A 23 -16.23 -7.67 -5.18
C THR A 23 -17.29 -6.57 -4.97
N SER A 24 -18.52 -6.90 -4.63
CA SER A 24 -19.51 -5.89 -4.20
C SER A 24 -19.44 -5.59 -2.70
N GLU A 25 -18.78 -6.45 -1.94
CA GLU A 25 -18.73 -6.40 -0.47
C GLU A 25 -17.28 -6.55 0.00
N TYR A 26 -16.76 -5.51 0.64
CA TYR A 26 -15.39 -5.45 1.12
C TYR A 26 -15.23 -6.11 2.50
N GLY A 27 -16.29 -6.21 3.28
CA GLY A 27 -16.28 -6.73 4.65
C GLY A 27 -15.67 -8.12 4.76
N TYR A 28 -15.80 -8.96 3.73
CA TYR A 28 -15.20 -10.30 3.69
C TYR A 28 -13.66 -10.29 3.71
N LEU A 29 -13.03 -9.16 3.36
CA LEU A 29 -11.58 -9.02 3.32
C LEU A 29 -10.99 -8.52 4.65
N LYS A 30 -11.81 -8.04 5.59
CA LYS A 30 -11.35 -7.57 6.90
C LYS A 30 -10.43 -8.56 7.62
N PRO A 31 -10.73 -9.87 7.68
CA PRO A 31 -9.84 -10.84 8.33
C PRO A 31 -8.45 -10.96 7.67
N LEU A 32 -8.33 -10.55 6.41
CA LEU A 32 -7.10 -10.60 5.63
C LEU A 32 -6.40 -9.23 5.51
N ALA A 33 -6.90 -8.16 6.13
CA ALA A 33 -6.37 -6.81 5.98
C ALA A 33 -4.86 -6.74 6.25
N LYS A 34 -4.39 -7.39 7.32
CA LYS A 34 -2.96 -7.48 7.65
C LYS A 34 -2.14 -8.18 6.55
N ALA A 35 -2.65 -9.29 6.02
CA ALA A 35 -1.98 -10.03 4.94
C ALA A 35 -1.94 -9.21 3.65
N ILE A 36 -3.05 -8.54 3.29
CA ILE A 36 -3.14 -7.60 2.17
C ILE A 36 -2.08 -6.49 2.32
N GLY A 37 -1.94 -5.93 3.52
CA GLY A 37 -0.95 -4.89 3.80
C GLY A 37 0.49 -5.33 3.60
N ARG A 38 0.81 -6.60 3.91
CA ARG A 38 2.16 -7.18 3.81
C ARG A 38 2.48 -7.77 2.43
N HIS A 39 1.46 -8.05 1.62
CA HIS A 39 1.62 -8.65 0.29
C HIS A 39 2.51 -7.79 -0.62
N GLN A 40 3.61 -8.30 -1.14
CA GLN A 40 4.64 -7.45 -1.76
C GLN A 40 4.35 -7.07 -3.22
N GLY A 41 3.54 -7.85 -3.92
CA GLY A 41 3.01 -7.51 -5.24
C GLY A 41 2.03 -6.33 -5.20
N GLY A 42 1.64 -5.83 -6.37
CA GLY A 42 0.55 -4.88 -6.47
C GLY A 42 -0.77 -5.53 -6.09
N PHE A 43 -1.61 -4.78 -5.39
CA PHE A 43 -2.86 -5.29 -4.84
C PHE A 43 -3.92 -4.20 -4.96
N ALA A 44 -4.97 -4.46 -5.73
CA ALA A 44 -6.10 -3.53 -5.90
C ALA A 44 -7.41 -4.21 -5.52
N ILE A 45 -8.29 -3.48 -4.84
CA ILE A 45 -9.66 -3.91 -4.53
C ILE A 45 -10.62 -2.91 -5.19
N VAL A 46 -11.47 -3.42 -6.07
CA VAL A 46 -12.43 -2.62 -6.84
C VAL A 46 -13.85 -3.13 -6.57
N SER A 47 -14.78 -2.20 -6.34
CA SER A 47 -16.21 -2.55 -6.20
C SER A 47 -16.86 -2.89 -7.54
N LYS A 48 -17.69 -3.94 -7.57
CA LYS A 48 -18.55 -4.25 -8.73
C LYS A 48 -19.66 -3.23 -8.98
N LEU A 49 -19.92 -2.38 -8.00
CA LEU A 49 -20.90 -1.30 -8.10
C LEU A 49 -20.31 -0.07 -8.83
N GLU A 50 -18.99 -0.03 -9.01
CA GLU A 50 -18.30 1.02 -9.74
C GLU A 50 -18.44 0.88 -11.25
N ARG A 51 -18.14 1.97 -11.97
CA ARG A 51 -18.10 1.95 -13.44
C ARG A 51 -17.01 0.99 -13.93
N ARG A 52 -17.19 0.40 -15.12
CA ARG A 52 -16.19 -0.51 -15.74
C ARG A 52 -14.79 0.10 -15.83
N LYS A 53 -14.69 1.43 -15.97
CA LYS A 53 -13.41 2.15 -15.95
C LYS A 53 -12.61 1.86 -14.67
N SER A 54 -13.27 1.80 -13.52
CA SER A 54 -12.64 1.52 -12.23
C SER A 54 -12.01 0.12 -12.18
N TYR A 55 -12.61 -0.87 -12.85
CA TYR A 55 -12.01 -2.20 -12.99
C TYR A 55 -10.69 -2.16 -13.79
N ILE A 56 -10.68 -1.43 -14.92
CA ILE A 56 -9.49 -1.29 -15.76
C ILE A 56 -8.40 -0.50 -15.03
N ASP A 57 -8.78 0.57 -14.33
CA ASP A 57 -7.85 1.37 -13.54
C ASP A 57 -7.25 0.55 -12.38
N GLY A 58 -8.07 -0.22 -11.66
CA GLY A 58 -7.58 -1.12 -10.61
C GLY A 58 -6.66 -2.22 -11.13
N ALA A 59 -6.97 -2.83 -12.29
CA ALA A 59 -6.09 -3.79 -12.94
C ALA A 59 -4.73 -3.17 -13.27
N ARG A 60 -4.73 -1.97 -13.85
CA ARG A 60 -3.50 -1.22 -14.16
C ARG A 60 -2.72 -0.88 -12.89
N HIS A 61 -3.40 -0.47 -11.82
CA HIS A 61 -2.75 -0.16 -10.55
C HIS A 61 -2.12 -1.39 -9.89
N ALA A 62 -2.78 -2.55 -9.91
CA ALA A 62 -2.17 -3.79 -9.46
C ALA A 62 -0.95 -4.16 -10.31
N LEU A 63 -1.02 -4.05 -11.63
CA LEU A 63 0.13 -4.31 -12.52
C LEU A 63 1.30 -3.35 -12.28
N ASP A 64 1.01 -2.09 -11.94
CA ASP A 64 2.02 -1.08 -11.58
C ASP A 64 2.68 -1.33 -10.21
N GLY A 65 2.21 -2.31 -9.44
CA GLY A 65 2.70 -2.63 -8.11
C GLY A 65 2.14 -1.73 -6.99
N LYS A 66 1.02 -1.05 -7.23
CA LYS A 66 0.38 -0.18 -6.23
C LYS A 66 -0.45 -0.99 -5.24
N LEU A 67 -0.64 -0.45 -4.03
CA LEU A 67 -1.64 -0.90 -3.08
C LEU A 67 -2.83 0.06 -3.13
N GLU A 68 -3.96 -0.39 -3.68
CA GLU A 68 -5.19 0.38 -3.77
C GLU A 68 -6.31 -0.36 -3.06
N ILE A 69 -6.73 0.20 -1.93
CA ILE A 69 -7.69 -0.42 -1.03
C ILE A 69 -8.74 0.60 -0.55
N PRO A 70 -10.00 0.16 -0.37
CA PRO A 70 -11.07 0.94 0.24
C PRO A 70 -10.67 1.45 1.62
N ARG A 71 -11.16 2.64 1.98
CA ARG A 71 -10.81 3.31 3.25
C ARG A 71 -11.19 2.47 4.48
N GLU A 72 -12.26 1.69 4.35
CA GLU A 72 -12.80 0.80 5.37
C GLU A 72 -11.82 -0.33 5.74
N LEU A 73 -10.89 -0.68 4.85
CA LEU A 73 -9.88 -1.71 5.09
C LEU A 73 -8.51 -1.14 5.50
N ARG A 74 -8.31 0.19 5.40
CA ARG A 74 -7.01 0.83 5.70
C ARG A 74 -6.65 0.80 7.18
N HIS A 75 -7.64 0.77 8.07
CA HIS A 75 -7.44 0.89 9.52
C HIS A 75 -6.83 -0.38 10.15
N ASP A 76 -7.05 -1.54 9.51
CA ASP A 76 -6.62 -2.84 10.02
C ASP A 76 -5.28 -3.30 9.42
N ILE A 77 -4.55 -2.39 8.75
CA ILE A 77 -3.29 -2.71 8.09
C ILE A 77 -2.11 -2.37 8.99
N ASP A 78 -1.30 -3.40 9.24
CA ASP A 78 -0.03 -3.27 9.93
C ASP A 78 1.08 -2.78 8.98
N PHE A 79 2.08 -2.14 9.59
CA PHE A 79 3.37 -1.82 8.98
C PHE A 79 4.33 -2.97 9.26
N ASP A 80 5.01 -3.48 8.24
CA ASP A 80 6.07 -4.46 8.40
C ASP A 80 7.45 -3.80 8.57
N ASP A 81 8.49 -4.59 8.82
CA ASP A 81 9.85 -4.07 9.02
C ASP A 81 10.37 -3.28 7.80
N ARG A 82 9.94 -3.67 6.60
CA ARG A 82 10.32 -2.98 5.36
C ARG A 82 9.65 -1.62 5.28
N ASP A 83 8.38 -1.55 5.63
CA ASP A 83 7.66 -0.28 5.74
C ASP A 83 8.32 0.66 6.74
N LEU A 84 8.65 0.16 7.93
CA LEU A 84 9.32 0.94 8.98
C LEU A 84 10.70 1.42 8.53
N GLN A 85 11.46 0.58 7.82
CA GLN A 85 12.75 0.94 7.26
C GLN A 85 12.60 2.06 6.21
N VAL A 86 11.64 1.94 5.28
CA VAL A 86 11.39 2.98 4.27
C VAL A 86 10.89 4.27 4.94
N LEU A 87 10.02 4.19 5.95
CA LEU A 87 9.60 5.35 6.74
C LEU A 87 10.78 6.04 7.42
N SER A 88 11.70 5.28 8.01
CA SER A 88 12.93 5.82 8.61
C SER A 88 13.78 6.55 7.56
N PHE A 89 14.00 5.92 6.40
CA PHE A 89 14.75 6.55 5.31
C PHE A 89 14.10 7.83 4.80
N LEU A 90 12.77 7.86 4.72
CA LEU A 90 12.03 9.04 4.28
C LEU A 90 12.06 10.19 5.29
N CYS A 91 11.80 9.87 6.56
CA CYS A 91 11.43 10.88 7.56
C CYS A 91 12.57 11.24 8.52
N ARG A 92 13.52 10.32 8.77
CA ARG A 92 14.71 10.59 9.59
C ARG A 92 15.92 10.93 8.74
N ASP A 93 16.17 10.13 7.70
CA ASP A 93 17.37 10.27 6.87
C ASP A 93 17.16 11.19 5.66
N TYR A 94 15.92 11.67 5.44
CA TYR A 94 15.52 12.55 4.34
C TYR A 94 15.91 12.05 2.95
N LEU A 95 15.94 10.73 2.75
CA LEU A 95 16.36 10.12 1.49
C LEU A 95 15.32 10.30 0.39
N THR A 96 15.82 10.52 -0.83
CA THR A 96 15.03 10.46 -2.06
C THR A 96 14.74 9.01 -2.45
N ASP A 97 13.75 8.77 -3.31
CA ASP A 97 13.41 7.40 -3.76
C ASP A 97 14.59 6.72 -4.46
N LYS A 98 15.46 7.49 -5.13
CA LYS A 98 16.69 6.98 -5.75
C LYS A 98 17.71 6.54 -4.70
N ALA A 99 17.90 7.32 -3.65
CA ALA A 99 18.80 6.96 -2.54
C ALA A 99 18.25 5.77 -1.75
N ILE A 100 16.94 5.69 -1.54
CA ILE A 100 16.26 4.53 -0.93
C ILE A 100 16.50 3.28 -1.80
N ALA A 101 16.28 3.38 -3.11
CA ALA A 101 16.50 2.27 -4.04
C ALA A 101 17.94 1.74 -3.97
N GLN A 102 18.92 2.64 -3.95
CA GLN A 102 20.34 2.28 -3.77
C GLN A 102 20.61 1.62 -2.42
N ARG A 103 20.12 2.21 -1.32
CA ARG A 103 20.37 1.71 0.04
C ARG A 103 19.69 0.36 0.32
N MET A 104 18.55 0.11 -0.31
CA MET A 104 17.83 -1.17 -0.21
C MET A 104 18.24 -2.19 -1.28
N ASN A 105 19.11 -1.81 -2.23
CA ASN A 105 19.47 -2.62 -3.40
C ASN A 105 18.24 -3.12 -4.18
N VAL A 106 17.31 -2.21 -4.51
CA VAL A 106 16.11 -2.50 -5.30
C VAL A 106 16.00 -1.56 -6.49
N SER A 107 15.11 -1.88 -7.44
CA SER A 107 14.83 -0.96 -8.54
C SER A 107 14.22 0.35 -8.03
N LEU A 108 14.43 1.45 -8.78
CA LEU A 108 13.78 2.73 -8.48
C LEU A 108 12.25 2.59 -8.39
N LYS A 109 11.66 1.81 -9.30
CA LYS A 109 10.22 1.55 -9.33
C LYS A 109 9.75 0.84 -8.06
N THR A 110 10.51 -0.13 -7.56
CA THR A 110 10.21 -0.84 -6.30
C THR A 110 10.22 0.13 -5.12
N ALA A 111 11.25 0.99 -5.01
CA ALA A 111 11.31 1.99 -3.95
C ALA A 111 10.13 2.97 -4.03
N GLN A 112 9.81 3.47 -5.22
CA GLN A 112 8.63 4.33 -5.44
C GLN A 112 7.34 3.62 -5.02
N ASN A 113 7.16 2.36 -5.39
CA ASN A 113 6.00 1.58 -5.00
C ASN A 113 5.91 1.40 -3.48
N SER A 114 7.03 1.16 -2.78
CA SER A 114 7.05 1.13 -1.30
C SER A 114 6.55 2.45 -0.70
N VAL A 115 7.00 3.59 -1.22
CA VAL A 115 6.51 4.92 -0.78
C VAL A 115 5.02 5.09 -1.07
N GLN A 116 4.53 4.66 -2.23
CA GLN A 116 3.10 4.71 -2.57
C GLN A 116 2.26 3.85 -1.62
N ARG A 117 2.73 2.66 -1.28
CA ARG A 117 2.07 1.77 -0.33
C ARG A 117 1.97 2.40 1.05
N LEU A 118 3.04 3.04 1.53
CA LEU A 118 3.02 3.76 2.80
C LEU A 118 1.98 4.88 2.81
N LYS A 119 1.85 5.65 1.72
CA LYS A 119 0.79 6.66 1.58
C LYS A 119 -0.60 6.02 1.69
N ALA A 120 -0.83 4.92 0.98
CA ALA A 120 -2.10 4.20 1.04
C ALA A 120 -2.42 3.69 2.46
N LYS A 121 -1.44 3.09 3.14
CA LYS A 121 -1.58 2.60 4.53
C LYS A 121 -1.88 3.73 5.52
N LEU A 122 -1.22 4.88 5.36
CA LEU A 122 -1.45 6.06 6.19
C LEU A 122 -2.72 6.84 5.79
N GLY A 123 -3.36 6.49 4.67
CA GLY A 123 -4.54 7.19 4.18
C GLY A 123 -4.21 8.58 3.61
N ILE A 124 -2.98 8.79 3.15
CA ILE A 124 -2.55 10.01 2.47
C ILE A 124 -2.99 9.91 1.00
N ASP A 125 -4.22 10.35 0.73
CA ASP A 125 -4.69 10.57 -0.64
C ASP A 125 -4.07 11.89 -1.17
N TYR A 126 -3.85 12.01 -2.48
CA TYR A 126 -3.19 13.17 -3.08
C TYR A 126 -4.00 14.46 -2.92
N LEU A 127 -3.26 15.57 -2.73
CA LEU A 127 -3.69 16.98 -2.62
C LEU A 127 -4.37 17.33 -1.29
N ASP A 128 -3.53 17.69 -0.32
CA ASP A 128 -3.96 18.56 0.78
C ASP A 128 -4.18 19.97 0.20
N GLU A 129 -5.31 20.60 0.54
CA GLU A 129 -5.63 21.99 0.18
C GLU A 129 -4.56 22.97 0.69
N ASN A 130 -3.75 22.55 1.67
CA ASN A 130 -2.68 23.36 2.28
C ASN A 130 -1.34 23.38 1.53
N ASN A 131 -1.27 22.87 0.29
CA ASN A 131 -0.05 22.89 -0.54
C ASN A 131 1.14 22.09 0.07
N THR A 132 0.86 21.20 1.04
CA THR A 132 1.86 20.36 1.70
C THR A 132 2.32 19.24 0.77
N SER A 133 3.64 19.08 0.61
CA SER A 133 4.19 17.94 -0.13
C SER A 133 3.70 16.61 0.46
N THR A 134 3.23 15.69 -0.39
CA THR A 134 2.74 14.37 0.05
C THR A 134 3.77 13.56 0.86
N ARG A 135 5.08 13.84 0.71
CA ARG A 135 6.12 13.24 1.57
C ARG A 135 6.09 13.81 2.99
N VAL A 136 5.90 15.12 3.12
CA VAL A 136 5.82 15.80 4.42
C VAL A 136 4.57 15.34 5.15
N ALA A 137 3.42 15.29 4.47
CA ALA A 137 2.17 14.77 5.03
C ALA A 137 2.32 13.32 5.54
N LEU A 138 3.00 12.47 4.77
CA LEU A 138 3.31 11.10 5.17
C LEU A 138 4.15 11.05 6.46
N CYS A 139 5.19 11.87 6.58
CA CYS A 139 6.01 11.89 7.78
C CYS A 139 5.27 12.44 9.00
N ILE A 140 4.49 13.52 8.83
CA ILE A 140 3.64 14.08 9.90
C ILE A 140 2.70 13.01 10.43
N GLU A 141 2.00 12.29 9.55
CA GLU A 141 1.04 11.28 9.97
C GLU A 141 1.71 10.06 10.62
N ALA A 142 2.89 9.65 10.13
CA ALA A 142 3.67 8.57 10.73
C ALA A 142 4.11 8.90 12.18
N ILE A 143 4.51 10.15 12.43
CA ILE A 143 4.87 10.64 13.77
C ILE A 143 3.64 10.78 14.65
N ARG A 144 2.55 11.36 14.12
CA ARG A 144 1.27 11.53 14.84
C ARG A 144 0.72 10.20 15.36
N ARG A 145 0.83 9.14 14.56
CA ARG A 145 0.43 7.77 14.93
C ARG A 145 1.48 7.02 15.76
N LYS A 146 2.61 7.65 16.08
CA LYS A 146 3.75 7.06 16.82
C LYS A 146 4.32 5.80 16.16
N ILE A 147 4.25 5.72 14.83
CA ILE A 147 4.83 4.61 14.04
C ILE A 147 6.36 4.76 13.99
N ILE A 148 6.83 6.01 13.89
CA ILE A 148 8.24 6.38 14.01
C ILE A 148 8.40 7.47 15.07
N VAL A 149 9.54 7.47 15.73
CA VAL A 149 9.99 8.55 16.63
C VAL A 149 11.08 9.32 15.91
N LEU A 150 11.09 10.65 15.90
CA LEU A 150 12.21 11.40 15.33
C LEU A 150 13.37 11.49 16.33
#